data_AF-A0A976PH17-F1
#
_entry.id   AF-A0A976PH17-F1
#
_cell.length_a   1.000
_cell.length_b   1.000
_cell.length_c   1.000
_cell.angle_alpha   90.00
_cell.angle_beta   90.00
_cell.angle_gamma   90.00
#
_symmetry.space_group_name_H-M   'P 1'
#
loop_
_entity.id
_entity.type
_entity.pdbx_description
1 polymer ?
#
loop_
_entity_poly.entity_id
_entity_poly.type
_entity_poly.pdbx_seq_one_letter_code
_entity_poly.pdbx_strand_id
1 'polypeptide(L)'
;MNKLLLVPLIALLSLPLAAEQVVVPVGQQAAEKQALERPHRGISKERVREQFGEPLGMQDAVGEPPISSWEYSDFVVYFENDLVLHSVLKRAEAPTE
;
A
#
# COMPACT_ATOMS: atom_id res chain seq x y z
N MET A 1 58.16 -47.04 6.15
CA MET A 1 58.11 -45.67 6.70
C MET A 1 57.29 -44.81 5.76
N ASN A 2 56.14 -44.32 6.25
CA ASN A 2 55.25 -43.25 5.76
C ASN A 2 55.05 -43.02 4.24
N LYS A 3 53.86 -42.73 3.72
CA LYS A 3 52.50 -42.56 4.26
C LYS A 3 51.59 -42.40 3.02
N LEU A 4 50.45 -43.06 3.08
CA LEU A 4 49.14 -42.51 2.70
C LEU A 4 48.81 -42.26 1.20
N LEU A 5 48.03 -43.20 0.66
CA LEU A 5 46.89 -43.03 -0.26
C LEU A 5 46.45 -41.57 -0.48
N LEU A 6 46.63 -41.05 -1.69
CA LEU A 6 46.06 -39.77 -2.12
C LEU A 6 44.81 -40.04 -2.97
N VAL A 7 43.67 -40.17 -2.29
CA VAL A 7 42.33 -40.06 -2.90
C VAL A 7 42.13 -38.59 -3.26
N PRO A 8 41.71 -38.20 -4.48
CA PRO A 8 41.17 -36.86 -4.67
C PRO A 8 39.79 -36.84 -4.01
N LEU A 9 39.77 -36.34 -2.77
CA LEU A 9 38.60 -35.97 -1.98
C LEU A 9 37.91 -34.74 -2.60
N ILE A 10 37.56 -34.80 -3.89
CA ILE A 10 36.77 -33.75 -4.59
C ILE A 10 35.29 -34.11 -4.51
N ALA A 11 34.86 -34.63 -3.36
CA ALA A 11 33.47 -34.74 -3.00
C ALA A 11 33.32 -34.03 -1.67
N LEU A 12 32.28 -33.20 -1.56
CA LEU A 12 31.90 -32.37 -0.41
C LEU A 12 32.54 -30.98 -0.37
N LEU A 13 32.03 -30.08 -1.20
CA LEU A 13 31.71 -28.74 -0.70
C LEU A 13 30.48 -28.14 -1.41
N SER A 14 29.37 -28.88 -1.36
CA SER A 14 28.05 -28.33 -1.72
C SER A 14 27.43 -27.67 -0.49
N LEU A 15 27.86 -26.46 -0.15
CA LEU A 15 27.23 -25.68 0.91
C LEU A 15 25.90 -25.12 0.39
N PRO A 16 24.78 -25.31 1.10
CA PRO A 16 23.53 -24.65 0.72
C PRO A 16 23.68 -23.15 0.94
N LEU A 17 23.49 -22.35 -0.12
CA LEU A 17 23.29 -20.92 0.01
C LEU A 17 21.95 -20.68 0.70
N ALA A 18 21.98 -20.14 1.92
CA ALA A 18 20.77 -19.63 2.56
C ALA A 18 20.41 -18.30 1.90
N ALA A 19 19.31 -18.30 1.14
CA ALA A 19 18.71 -17.07 0.63
C ALA A 19 17.75 -16.53 1.69
N GLU A 20 17.97 -15.29 2.12
CA GLU A 20 17.06 -14.60 3.03
C GLU A 20 15.77 -14.25 2.27
N GLN A 21 14.63 -14.73 2.79
CA GLN A 21 13.31 -14.39 2.25
C GLN A 21 12.72 -13.24 3.07
N VAL A 22 12.74 -12.04 2.49
CA VAL A 22 11.99 -10.90 3.04
C VAL A 22 10.55 -11.00 2.57
N VAL A 23 9.66 -11.44 3.47
CA VAL A 23 8.22 -11.41 3.23
C VAL A 23 7.72 -10.02 3.55
N VAL A 24 7.27 -9.28 2.53
CA VAL A 24 6.52 -8.03 2.72
C VAL A 24 5.04 -8.38 2.84
N PRO A 25 4.46 -8.34 4.05
CA PRO A 25 3.05 -8.67 4.22
C PRO A 25 2.16 -7.64 3.52
N VAL A 26 1.30 -8.12 2.64
CA VAL A 26 0.28 -7.29 1.99
C VAL A 26 -0.76 -6.86 3.03
N GLY A 27 -1.13 -5.58 3.06
CA GLY A 27 -2.24 -5.08 3.87
C GLY A 27 -1.91 -4.65 5.31
N GLN A 28 -0.68 -4.80 5.80
CA GLN A 28 -0.32 -4.27 7.15
C GLN A 28 -0.43 -2.75 7.24
N GLN A 29 -0.25 -2.03 6.13
CA GLN A 29 -0.36 -0.56 6.07
C GLN A 29 -1.77 -0.04 6.43
N ALA A 30 -2.80 -0.90 6.34
CA ALA A 30 -4.17 -0.53 6.67
C ALA A 30 -4.51 -0.82 8.14
N ALA A 31 -3.78 -1.68 8.86
CA ALA A 31 -4.21 -2.16 10.18
C ALA A 31 -4.37 -1.04 11.20
N GLU A 32 -3.42 -0.09 11.25
CA GLU A 32 -3.49 1.06 12.17
C GLU A 32 -4.52 2.10 11.75
N LYS A 33 -4.83 2.19 10.45
CA LYS A 33 -5.73 3.20 9.87
C LYS A 33 -7.12 2.66 9.49
N GLN A 34 -7.42 1.39 9.77
CA GLN A 34 -8.72 0.77 9.52
C GLN A 34 -9.84 1.42 10.33
N ALA A 35 -9.51 1.97 11.51
CA ALA A 35 -10.46 2.66 12.38
C ALA A 35 -10.78 4.10 11.93
N LEU A 36 -10.10 4.64 10.91
CA LEU A 36 -10.41 5.97 10.39
C LEU A 36 -11.67 5.91 9.54
N GLU A 37 -12.73 6.54 10.05
CA GLU A 37 -13.96 6.78 9.31
C GLU A 37 -13.67 7.53 8.01
N ARG A 38 -14.30 7.09 6.92
CA ARG A 38 -14.15 7.67 5.58
C ARG A 38 -15.41 7.43 4.76
N PRO A 39 -15.70 8.25 3.75
CA PRO A 39 -16.88 8.07 2.94
C PRO A 39 -16.98 6.68 2.33
N HIS A 40 -18.12 6.03 2.52
CA HIS A 40 -18.44 4.79 1.84
C HIS A 40 -18.86 5.06 0.39
N ARG A 41 -18.69 4.04 -0.45
CA ARG A 41 -19.08 4.06 -1.86
C ARG A 41 -20.57 4.43 -2.00
N GLY A 42 -20.89 5.29 -2.97
CA GLY A 42 -22.24 5.71 -3.31
C GLY A 42 -22.80 6.89 -2.50
N ILE A 43 -22.07 7.42 -1.51
CA ILE A 43 -22.44 8.66 -0.83
C ILE A 43 -22.25 9.86 -1.78
N SER A 44 -23.09 10.89 -1.69
CA SER A 44 -22.96 12.08 -2.56
C SER A 44 -21.88 13.05 -2.08
N LYS A 45 -21.35 13.87 -3.00
CA LYS A 45 -20.43 14.99 -2.69
C LYS A 45 -20.92 15.89 -1.56
N GLU A 46 -22.20 16.22 -1.55
CA GLU A 46 -22.83 17.05 -0.51
C GLU A 46 -22.75 16.35 0.85
N ARG A 47 -23.15 15.08 0.91
CA ARG A 47 -23.12 14.28 2.14
C ARG A 47 -21.69 14.08 2.65
N VAL A 48 -20.71 13.97 1.75
CA VAL A 48 -19.29 13.93 2.14
C VAL A 48 -18.88 15.24 2.81
N ARG A 49 -19.22 16.41 2.24
CA ARG A 49 -18.94 17.70 2.91
C ARG A 49 -19.66 17.84 4.24
N GLU A 50 -20.92 17.44 4.32
CA GLU A 50 -21.70 17.49 5.56
C GLU A 50 -21.06 16.66 6.68
N GLN A 51 -20.50 15.50 6.35
CA GLN A 51 -19.93 14.57 7.34
C GLN A 51 -18.45 14.82 7.65
N PHE A 52 -17.66 15.21 6.65
CA PHE A 52 -16.19 15.28 6.74
C PHE A 52 -15.64 16.71 6.60
N GLY A 53 -16.48 17.69 6.31
CA GLY A 53 -16.09 19.07 6.07
C GLY A 53 -15.55 19.33 4.66
N GLU A 54 -15.06 20.55 4.44
CA GLU A 54 -14.44 20.94 3.17
C GLU A 54 -13.11 20.20 2.95
N PRO A 55 -12.82 19.77 1.71
CA PRO A 55 -11.55 19.14 1.40
C PRO A 55 -10.39 20.16 1.40
N LEU A 56 -9.18 19.67 1.67
CA LEU A 56 -7.93 20.41 1.58
C LEU A 56 -7.54 20.74 0.13
N GLY A 57 -8.00 19.91 -0.81
CA GLY A 57 -7.74 20.08 -2.24
C GLY A 57 -8.77 19.34 -3.08
N MET A 58 -9.01 19.86 -4.29
CA MET A 58 -9.94 19.27 -5.25
C MET A 58 -9.24 19.18 -6.61
N GLN A 59 -9.36 18.02 -7.25
CA GLN A 59 -8.92 17.82 -8.63
C GLN A 59 -10.16 17.65 -9.50
N ASP A 60 -10.19 18.39 -10.61
CA ASP A 60 -11.26 18.36 -11.58
C ASP A 60 -11.41 16.98 -12.23
N ALA A 61 -12.60 16.73 -12.77
CA ALA A 61 -12.90 15.44 -13.36
C ALA A 61 -12.10 15.21 -14.66
N VAL A 62 -11.57 14.00 -14.82
CA VAL A 62 -10.86 13.56 -16.03
C VAL A 62 -11.44 12.26 -16.58
N GLY A 63 -11.46 12.13 -17.91
CA GLY A 63 -11.86 10.91 -18.63
C GLY A 63 -13.37 10.68 -18.78
N GLU A 64 -13.71 9.51 -19.32
CA GLU A 64 -15.06 8.98 -19.44
C GLU A 64 -15.08 7.53 -18.90
N PRO A 65 -15.83 7.22 -17.82
CA PRO A 65 -16.66 8.14 -17.03
C PRO A 65 -15.82 9.20 -16.29
N PRO A 66 -16.39 10.38 -15.99
CA PRO A 66 -15.65 11.48 -15.38
C PRO A 66 -15.30 11.18 -13.92
N ILE A 67 -14.00 11.11 -13.60
CA ILE A 67 -13.51 10.86 -12.24
C ILE A 67 -12.85 12.12 -11.67
N SER A 68 -13.38 12.64 -10.57
CA SER A 68 -12.80 13.74 -9.78
C SER A 68 -12.29 13.23 -8.44
N SER A 69 -11.43 13.99 -7.76
CA SER A 69 -10.94 13.59 -6.43
C SER A 69 -10.85 14.75 -5.45
N TRP A 70 -11.19 14.49 -4.19
CA TRP A 70 -11.02 15.41 -3.09
C TRP A 70 -10.03 14.88 -2.05
N GLU A 71 -9.19 15.76 -1.56
CA GLU A 71 -8.13 15.45 -0.62
C GLU A 71 -8.53 15.88 0.79
N TYR A 72 -8.45 14.96 1.75
CA TYR A 72 -8.56 15.21 3.18
C TYR A 72 -7.22 14.93 3.87
N SER A 73 -7.10 15.23 5.17
CA SER A 73 -5.85 15.07 5.92
C SER A 73 -5.31 13.64 5.81
N ASP A 74 -6.16 12.63 6.04
CA ASP A 74 -5.75 11.23 6.15
C ASP A 74 -6.13 10.34 4.95
N PHE A 75 -6.97 10.84 4.05
CA PHE A 75 -7.47 10.07 2.92
C PHE A 75 -7.82 10.94 1.71
N VAL A 76 -8.01 10.30 0.57
CA VAL A 76 -8.47 10.90 -0.69
C VAL A 76 -9.75 10.19 -1.12
N VAL A 77 -10.76 10.95 -1.51
CA VAL A 77 -12.06 10.45 -1.98
C VAL A 77 -12.14 10.66 -3.48
N TYR A 78 -12.38 9.59 -4.21
CA TYR A 78 -12.62 9.62 -5.66
C TYR A 78 -14.12 9.56 -5.93
N PHE A 79 -14.58 10.37 -6.86
CA PHE A 79 -15.98 10.48 -7.26
C PHE A 79 -16.13 10.19 -8.74
N GLU A 80 -17.14 9.40 -9.08
CA GLU A 80 -17.68 9.33 -10.43
C GLU A 80 -18.94 10.20 -10.46
N ASN A 81 -18.95 11.24 -11.29
CA ASN A 81 -19.95 12.31 -11.19
C ASN A 81 -20.03 12.88 -9.76
N ASP A 82 -21.16 12.70 -9.07
CA ASP A 82 -21.41 13.22 -7.72
C ASP A 82 -21.36 12.14 -6.64
N LEU A 83 -21.07 10.89 -7.00
CA LEU A 83 -21.09 9.76 -6.07
C LEU A 83 -19.67 9.27 -5.75
N VAL A 84 -19.43 8.95 -4.49
CA VAL A 84 -18.17 8.33 -4.06
C VAL A 84 -17.97 7.02 -4.80
N LEU A 85 -16.90 6.95 -5.59
CA LEU A 85 -16.41 5.74 -6.21
C LEU A 85 -15.59 4.93 -5.21
N HIS A 86 -14.64 5.58 -4.53
CA HIS A 86 -13.73 4.94 -3.57
C HIS A 86 -13.03 5.95 -2.64
N SER A 87 -12.61 5.51 -1.45
CA SER A 87 -11.86 6.31 -0.48
C SER A 87 -10.55 5.61 -0.10
N VAL A 88 -9.41 6.26 -0.34
CA VAL A 88 -8.06 5.68 -0.18
C VAL A 88 -7.32 6.39 0.95
N LEU A 89 -6.73 5.62 1.88
CA LEU A 89 -5.89 6.18 2.95
C LEU A 89 -4.57 6.70 2.40
N LYS A 90 -4.13 7.85 2.89
CA LYS A 90 -2.77 8.33 2.65
C LYS A 90 -1.77 7.46 3.42
N ARG A 91 -0.72 7.05 2.72
CA ARG A 91 0.43 6.37 3.32
C ARG A 91 1.07 7.31 4.34
N ALA A 92 1.30 6.82 5.56
CA ALA A 92 2.19 7.51 6.49
C ALA A 92 3.60 7.47 5.88
N GLU A 93 4.26 8.62 5.79
CA GLU A 93 5.62 8.70 5.28
C GLU A 93 6.51 7.75 6.09
N ALA A 94 7.27 6.90 5.40
CA ALA A 94 8.21 6.01 6.07
C ALA A 94 9.28 6.87 6.77
N PRO A 95 9.76 6.49 7.97
CA PRO A 95 10.88 7.16 8.59
C PRO A 95 12.03 7.24 7.59
N THR A 96 12.53 8.44 7.34
CA THR A 96 13.75 8.65 6.55
C THR A 96 14.89 8.12 7.41
N GLU A 97 15.48 6.98 7.02
CA GLU A 97 16.74 6.50 7.58
C GLU A 97 17.92 7.39 7.19
#